data_AF-A0A9F2WL18-F1
#
_entry.id   AF-A0A9F2WL18-F1
#
_cell.length_a   1.000
_cell.length_b   1.000
_cell.length_c   1.000
_cell.angle_alpha   90.00
_cell.angle_beta   90.00
_cell.angle_gamma   90.00
#
_symmetry.space_group_name_H-M   'P 1'
#
loop_
_entity.id
_entity.type
_entity.pdbx_description
1 polymer ?
#
loop_
_entity_poly.entity_id
_entity_poly.type
_entity_poly.pdbx_seq_one_letter_code
_entity_poly.pdbx_strand_id
1 'polypeptide(L)'
;MPVYKKAEHVTEVVKRCPNHELGRDFNDGLSAPASHLIRVEGNNLSQYVDDPVTGRQSVMVPYESPQVGTEFTTILYNFMCNSSCVGGMNRRPILIIITLETRDGQVLGRRSFEGRICACPGRDRKADEDHFREQQALNENAVKNGNPNKRTFKQSPQSIPALGAGVKKRRHGEEEMYYVPVRGRENFEMLMKIKESLELVELVPQQLVESYRQQQQQFLQRQTHLHSPSSYGPVLSPMNKIHPGGINKLPSVNQLVGQPLQQGPGAGPNLGPM
;
A
#
# COMPACT_ATOMS: atom_id res chain seq x y z
N MET A 1 1.71 15.01 6.10
CA MET A 1 2.82 15.64 6.87
C MET A 1 4.17 15.31 6.23
N PRO A 2 5.07 16.28 5.99
CA PRO A 2 6.43 16.04 5.50
C PRO A 2 7.45 15.77 6.64
N VAL A 3 8.43 14.90 6.38
CA VAL A 3 9.56 14.58 7.27
C VAL A 3 10.82 14.34 6.45
N TYR A 4 12.01 14.69 6.97
CA TYR A 4 13.25 14.34 6.28
C TYR A 4 13.50 12.83 6.31
N LYS A 5 13.94 12.26 5.19
CA LYS A 5 14.19 10.81 5.03
C LYS A 5 15.44 10.35 5.80
N LYS A 6 16.47 11.17 5.86
CA LYS A 6 17.74 10.82 6.54
C LYS A 6 17.59 10.95 8.06
N ALA A 7 18.08 9.96 8.80
CA ALA A 7 17.99 9.90 10.26
C ALA A 7 18.62 11.13 10.94
N GLU A 8 19.72 11.64 10.41
CA GLU A 8 20.42 12.83 10.93
C GLU A 8 19.56 14.12 10.92
N HIS A 9 18.52 14.17 10.07
CA HIS A 9 17.64 15.34 9.93
C HIS A 9 16.20 15.05 10.37
N VAL A 10 15.86 13.83 10.79
CA VAL A 10 14.46 13.42 10.99
C VAL A 10 13.75 14.21 12.10
N THR A 11 14.50 14.70 13.08
CA THR A 11 14.00 15.53 14.18
C THR A 11 13.70 16.96 13.77
N GLU A 12 14.28 17.43 12.66
CA GLU A 12 14.02 18.77 12.15
C GLU A 12 12.63 18.87 11.51
N VAL A 13 12.02 20.06 11.63
CA VAL A 13 10.76 20.37 10.96
C VAL A 13 11.04 20.76 9.51
N VAL A 14 10.33 20.13 8.58
CA VAL A 14 10.36 20.51 7.17
C VAL A 14 9.53 21.78 6.98
N LYS A 15 10.18 22.89 6.62
CA LYS A 15 9.54 24.19 6.38
C LYS A 15 9.92 24.74 5.00
N ARG A 16 9.17 25.74 4.53
CA ARG A 16 9.56 26.53 3.36
C ARG A 16 10.82 27.34 3.67
N CYS A 17 11.55 27.75 2.64
CA CYS A 17 12.65 28.69 2.83
C CYS A 17 12.12 30.10 3.11
N PRO A 18 12.89 30.96 3.82
CA PRO A 18 12.48 32.33 4.13
C PRO A 18 12.05 33.15 2.91
N ASN A 19 12.72 32.97 1.78
CA ASN A 19 12.39 33.70 0.54
C ASN A 19 10.99 33.37 0.02
N HIS A 20 10.58 32.10 0.08
CA HIS A 20 9.25 31.69 -0.38
C HIS A 20 8.16 31.93 0.67
N GLU A 21 8.52 31.86 1.96
CA GLU A 21 7.61 32.18 3.06
C GLU A 21 7.21 33.65 3.06
N LEU A 22 8.17 34.55 2.84
CA LEU A 22 7.96 36.00 2.78
C LEU A 22 7.44 36.51 1.42
N GLY A 23 7.49 35.67 0.37
CA GLY A 23 7.02 36.03 -0.97
C GLY A 23 5.49 36.21 -1.04
N ARG A 24 5.03 37.10 -1.91
CA ARG A 24 3.60 37.45 -2.06
C ARG A 24 2.85 36.56 -3.05
N ASP A 25 3.53 36.07 -4.08
CA ASP A 25 2.94 35.42 -5.28
C ASP A 25 2.03 34.21 -5.00
N PHE A 26 2.19 33.57 -3.83
CA PHE A 26 1.40 32.41 -3.44
C PHE A 26 0.73 32.56 -2.07
N ASN A 27 0.77 33.73 -1.45
CA ASN A 27 0.25 33.95 -0.08
C ASN A 27 -1.05 34.77 -0.03
N ASP A 28 -1.59 35.19 -1.17
CA ASP A 28 -2.81 36.02 -1.24
C ASP A 28 -4.12 35.27 -0.90
N GLY A 29 -4.07 33.93 -0.79
CA GLY A 29 -5.23 33.12 -0.38
C GLY A 29 -5.32 32.95 1.13
N LEU A 30 -6.34 33.54 1.76
CA LEU A 30 -6.69 33.46 3.19
C LEU A 30 -6.83 32.03 3.79
N SER A 31 -6.61 30.98 3.01
CA SER A 31 -6.89 29.59 3.40
C SER A 31 -5.70 28.85 4.03
N ALA A 32 -4.45 29.20 3.69
CA ALA A 32 -3.27 28.42 4.07
C ALA A 32 -2.14 29.28 4.65
N PRO A 33 -1.56 28.94 5.82
CA PRO A 33 -0.43 29.69 6.37
C PRO A 33 0.78 29.72 5.43
N ALA A 34 1.51 30.83 5.46
CA ALA A 34 2.68 31.04 4.62
C ALA A 34 3.82 30.05 4.88
N SER A 35 3.95 29.54 6.10
CA SER A 35 5.02 28.63 6.50
C SER A 35 4.87 27.20 5.95
N HIS A 36 3.62 26.75 5.69
CA HIS A 36 3.32 25.37 5.32
C HIS A 36 3.84 25.01 3.92
N LEU A 37 4.66 23.94 3.87
CA LEU A 37 5.18 23.40 2.60
C LEU A 37 4.08 22.78 1.72
N ILE A 38 3.14 22.04 2.32
CA ILE A 38 2.10 21.31 1.60
C ILE A 38 0.78 22.04 1.77
N ARG A 39 0.10 22.29 0.66
CA ARG A 39 -1.24 22.88 0.59
C ARG A 39 -2.19 21.96 -0.15
N VAL A 40 -3.48 22.14 0.10
CA VAL A 40 -4.55 21.42 -0.61
C VAL A 40 -5.25 22.39 -1.55
N GLU A 41 -5.46 21.93 -2.79
CA GLU A 41 -6.19 22.67 -3.82
C GLU A 41 -7.63 22.16 -3.95
N GLY A 42 -8.57 23.05 -4.25
CA GLY A 42 -9.97 22.69 -4.51
C GLY A 42 -10.77 22.24 -3.29
N ASN A 43 -10.23 22.40 -2.07
CA ASN A 43 -10.92 22.04 -0.84
C ASN A 43 -10.82 23.14 0.23
N ASN A 44 -11.91 23.89 0.40
CA ASN A 44 -12.02 24.98 1.37
C ASN A 44 -12.21 24.50 2.83
N LEU A 45 -12.40 23.20 3.04
CA LEU A 45 -12.47 22.57 4.36
C LEU A 45 -11.10 22.08 4.85
N SER A 46 -10.03 22.35 4.11
CA SER A 46 -8.68 22.02 4.52
C SER A 46 -8.29 22.80 5.78
N GLN A 47 -7.71 22.08 6.75
CA GLN A 47 -7.28 22.63 8.03
C GLN A 47 -5.77 22.46 8.17
N TYR A 48 -5.07 23.57 8.33
CA TYR A 48 -3.63 23.61 8.51
C TYR A 48 -3.31 23.59 10.01
N VAL A 49 -2.46 22.66 10.41
CA VAL A 49 -2.14 22.43 11.83
C VAL A 49 -0.63 22.52 12.03
N ASP A 50 -0.23 23.35 13.00
CA ASP A 50 1.09 23.33 13.60
C ASP A 50 0.98 22.56 14.93
N ASP A 51 1.67 21.41 15.02
CA ASP A 51 1.67 20.63 16.25
C ASP A 51 2.34 21.43 17.38
N PRO A 52 1.66 21.68 18.52
CA PRO A 52 2.15 22.60 19.54
C PRO A 52 3.38 22.09 20.30
N VAL A 53 3.65 20.78 20.25
CA VAL A 53 4.78 20.15 20.98
C VAL A 53 6.01 20.04 20.08
N THR A 54 5.81 19.57 18.85
CA THR A 54 6.88 19.24 17.91
C THR A 54 7.12 20.33 16.87
N GLY A 55 6.19 21.28 16.73
CA GLY A 55 6.19 22.29 15.68
C GLY A 55 6.01 21.73 14.27
N ARG A 56 5.63 20.46 14.13
CA ARG A 56 5.46 19.81 12.82
C ARG A 56 4.19 20.31 12.16
N GLN A 57 4.31 20.54 10.86
CA GLN A 57 3.24 21.10 10.05
C GLN A 57 2.50 20.00 9.31
N SER A 58 1.18 19.99 9.42
CA SER A 58 0.31 19.08 8.68
C SER A 58 -0.87 19.84 8.07
N VAL A 59 -1.55 19.16 7.15
CA VAL A 59 -2.82 19.62 6.59
C VAL A 59 -3.79 18.45 6.69
N MET A 60 -4.97 18.72 7.20
CA MET A 60 -6.06 17.78 7.38
C MET A 60 -7.16 18.14 6.38
N VAL A 61 -7.75 17.11 5.78
CA VAL A 61 -8.91 17.24 4.91
C VAL A 61 -9.97 16.24 5.35
N PRO A 62 -11.25 16.63 5.39
CA PRO A 62 -12.32 15.70 5.67
C PRO A 62 -12.29 14.52 4.69
N TYR A 63 -12.50 13.32 5.22
CA TYR A 63 -12.65 12.14 4.37
C TYR A 63 -13.97 12.21 3.60
N GLU A 64 -13.89 12.03 2.28
CA GLU A 64 -15.04 11.92 1.40
C GLU A 64 -15.04 10.54 0.75
N SER A 65 -16.21 9.88 0.76
CA SER A 65 -16.40 8.60 0.07
C SER A 65 -16.17 8.77 -1.44
N PRO A 66 -15.60 7.77 -2.13
CA PRO A 66 -15.49 7.79 -3.58
C PRO A 66 -16.84 8.07 -4.26
N GLN A 67 -16.79 8.77 -5.39
CA GLN A 67 -17.99 9.04 -6.18
C GLN A 67 -18.52 7.73 -6.80
N VAL A 68 -19.81 7.69 -7.13
CA VAL A 68 -20.40 6.52 -7.78
C VAL A 68 -19.66 6.23 -9.08
N GLY A 69 -19.17 4.99 -9.23
CA GLY A 69 -18.38 4.58 -10.39
C GLY A 69 -16.87 4.74 -10.23
N THR A 70 -16.37 5.24 -9.08
CA THR A 70 -14.93 5.24 -8.76
C THR A 70 -14.65 4.44 -7.48
N GLU A 71 -13.45 3.87 -7.40
CA GLU A 71 -12.97 3.13 -6.21
C GLU A 71 -12.04 3.99 -5.34
N PHE A 72 -11.80 5.24 -5.72
CA PHE A 72 -10.85 6.13 -5.07
C PHE A 72 -11.37 7.58 -5.00
N THR A 73 -10.82 8.32 -4.04
CA THR A 73 -10.97 9.76 -3.86
C THR A 73 -9.63 10.43 -4.16
N THR A 74 -9.65 11.51 -4.94
CA THR A 74 -8.44 12.25 -5.32
C THR A 74 -8.32 13.52 -4.49
N ILE A 75 -7.17 13.74 -3.87
CA ILE A 75 -6.84 14.98 -3.17
C ILE A 75 -5.69 15.65 -3.91
N LEU A 76 -5.86 16.91 -4.28
CA LEU A 76 -4.86 17.69 -5.01
C LEU A 76 -3.96 18.42 -4.02
N TYR A 77 -2.67 18.12 -4.07
CA TYR A 77 -1.66 18.73 -3.20
C TYR A 77 -0.73 19.66 -3.99
N ASN A 78 -0.47 20.82 -3.42
CA ASN A 78 0.49 21.80 -3.92
C ASN A 78 1.69 21.90 -2.97
N PHE A 79 2.90 21.85 -3.55
CA PHE A 79 4.15 21.96 -2.80
C PHE A 79 4.79 23.32 -3.04
N MET A 80 4.90 24.11 -1.97
CA MET A 80 5.14 25.56 -2.05
C MET A 80 6.62 25.95 -1.97
N CYS A 81 7.53 24.99 -2.15
CA CYS A 81 8.97 25.19 -2.10
C CYS A 81 9.70 24.09 -2.87
N ASN A 82 10.77 24.45 -3.61
CA ASN A 82 11.62 23.46 -4.25
C ASN A 82 12.48 22.73 -3.22
N SER A 83 12.75 21.44 -3.46
CA SER A 83 13.64 20.64 -2.61
C SER A 83 15.04 21.25 -2.52
N SER A 84 15.48 22.00 -3.54
CA SER A 84 16.79 22.66 -3.59
C SER A 84 16.89 24.01 -2.86
N CYS A 85 15.78 24.55 -2.32
CA CYS A 85 15.79 25.86 -1.69
C CYS A 85 16.70 25.92 -0.46
N VAL A 86 17.67 26.84 -0.48
CA VAL A 86 18.55 27.15 0.64
C VAL A 86 17.73 27.77 1.78
N GLY A 87 18.03 27.39 3.02
CA GLY A 87 17.27 27.82 4.20
C GLY A 87 15.92 27.12 4.40
N GLY A 88 15.54 26.19 3.52
CA GLY A 88 14.39 25.30 3.69
C GLY A 88 14.82 23.84 3.68
N MET A 89 14.35 23.09 2.69
CA MET A 89 14.73 21.67 2.49
C MET A 89 16.23 21.49 2.17
N ASN A 90 16.85 22.42 1.44
CA ASN A 90 18.29 22.42 1.14
C ASN A 90 18.82 21.08 0.57
N ARG A 91 18.15 20.56 -0.46
CA ARG A 91 18.45 19.30 -1.16
C ARG A 91 18.36 18.03 -0.29
N ARG A 92 17.79 18.12 0.91
CA ARG A 92 17.56 16.96 1.76
C ARG A 92 16.28 16.23 1.32
N PRO A 93 16.33 14.90 1.08
CA PRO A 93 15.17 14.14 0.65
C PRO A 93 14.11 14.10 1.76
N ILE A 94 12.84 14.18 1.36
CA ILE A 94 11.69 14.14 2.28
C ILE A 94 10.79 12.95 1.98
N LEU A 95 10.15 12.44 3.03
CA LEU A 95 9.02 11.54 2.96
C LEU A 95 7.75 12.34 3.26
N ILE A 96 6.72 12.09 2.47
CA ILE A 96 5.37 12.57 2.71
C ILE A 96 4.59 11.44 3.37
N ILE A 97 4.12 11.68 4.59
CA ILE A 97 3.27 10.74 5.32
C ILE A 97 1.81 11.18 5.15
N ILE A 98 0.98 10.25 4.67
CA ILE A 98 -0.47 10.36 4.64
C ILE A 98 -1.04 9.43 5.70
N THR A 99 -1.89 9.96 6.54
CA THR A 99 -2.61 9.23 7.58
C THR A 99 -4.12 9.33 7.33
N LEU A 100 -4.82 8.22 7.55
CA LEU A 100 -6.25 8.20 7.73
C LEU A 100 -6.50 8.17 9.23
N GLU A 101 -7.26 9.13 9.75
CA GLU A 101 -7.44 9.35 11.18
C GLU A 101 -8.92 9.50 11.52
N THR A 102 -9.30 9.08 12.74
CA THR A 102 -10.59 9.44 13.30
C THR A 102 -10.61 10.91 13.70
N ARG A 103 -11.80 11.45 13.98
CA ARG A 103 -11.96 12.82 14.49
C ARG A 103 -11.20 13.08 15.79
N ASP A 104 -10.99 12.03 16.59
CA ASP A 104 -10.27 12.10 17.87
C ASP A 104 -8.75 11.94 17.71
N GLY A 105 -8.25 11.88 16.47
CA GLY A 105 -6.81 11.75 16.17
C GLY A 105 -6.27 10.31 16.22
N GLN A 106 -7.14 9.30 16.29
CA GLN A 106 -6.69 7.90 16.23
C GLN A 106 -6.33 7.53 14.79
N VAL A 107 -5.10 7.07 14.57
CA VAL A 107 -4.65 6.63 13.24
C VAL A 107 -5.27 5.28 12.88
N LEU A 108 -6.08 5.28 11.81
CA LEU A 108 -6.68 4.09 11.20
C LEU A 108 -5.79 3.48 10.12
N GLY A 109 -4.99 4.31 9.44
CA GLY A 109 -4.10 3.86 8.36
C GLY A 109 -2.99 4.86 8.08
N ARG A 110 -1.88 4.37 7.54
CA ARG A 110 -0.72 5.20 7.18
C ARG A 110 -0.07 4.69 5.90
N ARG A 111 0.25 5.62 5.00
CA ARG A 111 1.08 5.41 3.81
C ARG A 111 2.12 6.52 3.74
N SER A 112 3.23 6.24 3.09
CA SER A 112 4.25 7.26 2.83
C SER A 112 4.90 7.07 1.47
N PHE A 113 5.34 8.17 0.87
CA PHE A 113 6.11 8.17 -0.37
C PHE A 113 7.19 9.25 -0.31
N GLU A 114 8.24 9.08 -1.12
CA GLU A 114 9.31 10.06 -1.25
C GLU A 114 8.92 11.19 -2.21
N GLY A 115 9.19 12.43 -1.81
CA GLY A 115 8.87 13.62 -2.60
C GLY A 115 10.13 14.39 -3.01
N ARG A 116 10.26 14.69 -4.32
CA ARG A 116 11.26 15.62 -4.86
C ARG A 116 10.56 16.72 -5.65
N ILE A 117 10.59 17.93 -5.13
CA ILE A 117 9.99 19.13 -5.74
C ILE A 117 11.09 19.82 -6.56
N CYS A 118 10.94 19.80 -7.89
CA CYS A 118 11.95 20.29 -8.80
C CYS A 118 11.34 20.94 -10.04
N ALA A 119 12.13 21.74 -10.75
CA ALA A 119 11.69 22.44 -11.96
C ALA A 119 11.54 21.52 -13.18
N CYS A 120 12.21 20.36 -13.20
CA CYS A 120 12.21 19.44 -14.34
C CYS A 120 11.93 17.98 -13.89
N PRO A 121 10.69 17.63 -13.49
CA PRO A 121 10.38 16.32 -12.92
C PRO A 121 10.79 15.14 -13.78
N GLY A 122 10.57 15.19 -15.10
CA GLY A 122 10.91 14.09 -16.00
C GLY A 122 12.40 13.81 -16.10
N ARG A 123 13.23 14.86 -16.12
CA ARG A 123 14.70 14.73 -16.14
C ARG A 123 15.21 14.15 -14.83
N ASP A 124 14.77 14.74 -13.72
CA ASP A 124 15.25 14.35 -12.39
C ASP A 124 14.77 12.94 -12.02
N ARG A 125 13.53 12.56 -12.38
CA ARG A 125 13.04 11.18 -12.25
C ARG A 125 13.92 10.19 -13.01
N LYS A 126 14.23 10.49 -14.28
CA LYS A 126 15.10 9.62 -15.09
C LYS A 126 16.48 9.47 -14.44
N ALA A 127 17.07 10.57 -13.99
CA ALA A 127 18.38 10.53 -13.33
C ALA A 127 18.35 9.71 -12.04
N ASP A 128 17.29 9.84 -11.22
CA ASP A 128 17.14 9.11 -9.97
C ASP A 128 16.91 7.60 -10.23
N GLU A 129 16.11 7.24 -11.24
CA GLU A 129 15.91 5.85 -11.67
C GLU A 129 17.19 5.23 -12.25
N ASP A 130 17.94 5.99 -13.07
CA ASP A 130 19.21 5.55 -13.65
C ASP A 130 20.25 5.28 -12.55
N HIS A 131 20.38 6.21 -11.60
CA HIS A 131 21.26 6.07 -10.44
C HIS A 131 20.87 4.87 -9.55
N PHE A 132 19.57 4.64 -9.35
CA PHE A 132 19.08 3.49 -8.59
C PHE A 132 19.43 2.16 -9.26
N ARG A 133 19.32 2.06 -10.60
CA ARG A 133 19.74 0.87 -11.36
C ARG A 133 21.25 0.65 -11.30
N GLU A 134 22.05 1.71 -11.44
CA GLU A 134 23.51 1.63 -11.32
C GLU A 134 23.93 1.15 -9.93
N GLN A 135 23.33 1.69 -8.88
CA GLN A 135 23.62 1.30 -7.51
C GLN A 135 23.26 -0.16 -7.22
N GLN A 136 22.16 -0.67 -7.78
CA GLN A 136 21.81 -2.09 -7.70
C GLN A 136 22.85 -2.97 -8.39
N ALA A 137 23.26 -2.61 -9.60
CA ALA A 137 24.27 -3.37 -10.34
C ALA A 137 25.62 -3.41 -9.59
N LEU A 138 26.02 -2.31 -8.95
CA LEU A 138 27.24 -2.29 -8.11
C LEU A 138 27.13 -3.22 -6.90
N ASN A 139 25.95 -3.26 -6.25
CA ASN A 139 25.73 -4.13 -5.10
C ASN A 139 25.72 -5.61 -5.49
N GLU A 140 25.07 -5.98 -6.61
CA GLU A 140 25.09 -7.35 -7.13
C GLU A 140 26.49 -7.81 -7.53
N ASN A 141 27.29 -6.93 -8.14
CA ASN A 141 28.68 -7.22 -8.49
C ASN A 141 29.58 -7.33 -7.25
N ALA A 142 29.31 -6.58 -6.17
CA ALA A 142 30.03 -6.73 -4.91
C ALA A 142 29.76 -8.08 -4.22
N VAL A 143 28.56 -8.63 -4.37
CA VAL A 143 28.20 -9.96 -3.85
C VAL A 143 28.86 -11.08 -4.68
N LYS A 144 28.98 -10.91 -6.01
CA LYS A 144 29.63 -11.89 -6.90
C LYS A 144 31.16 -11.86 -6.86
N ASN A 145 31.78 -10.70 -6.63
CA ASN A 145 33.24 -10.53 -6.60
C ASN A 145 33.85 -10.57 -5.19
N GLY A 146 33.15 -11.16 -4.22
CA GLY A 146 33.66 -11.45 -2.88
C GLY A 146 34.81 -12.47 -2.92
N ASN A 147 35.99 -12.02 -3.33
CA ASN A 147 37.22 -12.81 -3.31
C ASN A 147 37.53 -13.20 -1.85
N PRO A 148 37.55 -14.50 -1.48
CA PRO A 148 37.65 -14.95 -0.09
C PRO A 148 39.02 -14.68 0.56
N ASN A 149 39.97 -14.04 -0.16
CA ASN A 149 41.37 -13.93 0.27
C ASN A 149 41.85 -12.52 0.68
N LYS A 150 40.99 -11.51 0.82
CA LYS A 150 41.43 -10.25 1.48
C LYS A 150 41.33 -10.38 2.99
N ARG A 151 42.44 -10.81 3.60
CA ARG A 151 42.74 -10.73 5.04
C ARG A 151 42.44 -9.31 5.55
N THR A 152 41.29 -9.15 6.18
CA THR A 152 40.95 -7.97 6.96
C THR A 152 41.63 -8.09 8.31
N PHE A 153 42.53 -7.15 8.62
CA PHE A 153 43.14 -6.98 9.92
C PHE A 153 42.04 -6.61 10.93
N LYS A 154 41.62 -7.58 11.75
CA LYS A 154 40.66 -7.36 12.83
C LYS A 154 41.39 -6.85 14.07
N GLN A 155 41.25 -5.56 14.38
CA GLN A 155 41.36 -5.13 15.78
C GLN A 155 40.04 -5.49 16.48
N SER A 156 40.16 -6.24 17.56
CA SER A 156 39.08 -6.55 18.49
C SER A 156 39.22 -5.65 19.71
N PRO A 157 38.10 -5.21 20.30
CA PRO A 157 38.05 -5.04 21.75
C PRO A 157 37.21 -6.15 22.38
N GLN A 158 37.54 -6.41 23.64
CA GLN A 158 37.23 -7.60 24.41
C GLN A 158 35.76 -7.76 24.80
N SER A 159 35.44 -9.03 25.04
CA SER A 159 34.21 -9.68 25.45
C SER A 159 33.54 -9.17 26.73
N ILE A 160 32.20 -9.27 26.75
CA ILE A 160 31.39 -9.51 27.96
C ILE A 160 30.58 -10.80 27.72
N PRO A 161 30.52 -11.75 28.68
CA PRO A 161 29.95 -13.09 28.46
C PRO A 161 28.41 -13.16 28.58
N ALA A 162 27.90 -14.22 27.98
CA ALA A 162 26.55 -14.50 27.48
C ALA A 162 25.50 -15.00 28.47
N LEU A 163 24.21 -14.88 28.09
CA LEU A 163 23.08 -15.78 28.35
C LEU A 163 22.02 -15.50 27.25
N GLY A 164 21.42 -16.40 26.46
CA GLY A 164 21.45 -17.85 26.26
C GLY A 164 20.52 -18.20 25.07
N ALA A 165 20.55 -19.47 24.66
CA ALA A 165 19.56 -20.19 23.83
C ALA A 165 19.44 -19.87 22.32
N GLY A 166 20.28 -20.55 21.52
CA GLY A 166 19.82 -21.50 20.50
C GLY A 166 18.74 -21.07 19.48
N VAL A 167 19.13 -20.30 18.46
CA VAL A 167 18.55 -20.46 17.12
C VAL A 167 19.71 -20.63 16.16
N LYS A 168 19.82 -21.82 15.55
CA LYS A 168 20.72 -22.06 14.42
C LYS A 168 20.30 -21.08 13.32
N LYS A 169 21.02 -19.96 13.16
CA LYS A 169 21.00 -19.17 11.94
C LYS A 169 21.38 -20.10 10.80
N ARG A 170 20.37 -20.65 10.11
CA ARG A 170 20.55 -21.23 8.78
C ARG A 170 21.18 -20.11 7.95
N ARG A 171 22.38 -20.38 7.44
CA ARG A 171 23.04 -19.52 6.45
C ARG A 171 22.06 -19.38 5.29
N HIS A 172 21.61 -18.16 5.01
CA HIS A 172 20.86 -17.84 3.80
C HIS A 172 21.89 -17.85 2.66
N GLY A 173 22.01 -19.00 2.00
CA GLY A 173 22.94 -19.24 0.91
C GLY A 173 22.15 -19.38 -0.38
N GLU A 174 22.50 -18.52 -1.34
CA GLU A 174 22.13 -18.53 -2.77
C GLU A 174 20.63 -18.36 -3.07
N GLU A 175 20.17 -17.10 -3.08
CA GLU A 175 18.93 -16.73 -3.77
C GLU A 175 19.15 -16.88 -5.28
N GLU A 176 18.64 -17.96 -5.85
CA GLU A 176 18.74 -18.24 -7.28
C GLU A 176 17.65 -17.47 -8.03
N MET A 177 18.06 -16.50 -8.84
CA MET A 177 17.12 -15.64 -9.57
C MET A 177 16.85 -16.19 -10.97
N TYR A 178 15.58 -16.39 -11.29
CA TYR A 178 15.12 -16.83 -12.61
C TYR A 178 14.33 -15.73 -13.32
N TYR A 179 14.48 -15.65 -14.65
CA TYR A 179 13.75 -14.70 -15.48
C TYR A 179 12.62 -15.39 -16.24
N VAL A 180 11.43 -14.80 -16.18
CA VAL A 180 10.25 -15.26 -16.92
C VAL A 180 9.85 -14.17 -17.93
N PRO A 181 10.00 -14.41 -19.25
CA PRO A 181 9.53 -13.46 -20.26
C PRO A 181 8.00 -13.49 -20.32
N VAL A 182 7.36 -12.33 -20.15
CA VAL A 182 5.90 -12.20 -20.14
C VAL A 182 5.45 -11.28 -21.27
N ARG A 183 4.46 -11.73 -22.05
CA ARG A 183 3.85 -10.94 -23.12
C ARG A 183 2.53 -10.32 -22.64
N GLY A 184 2.38 -9.02 -22.85
CA GLY A 184 1.19 -8.25 -22.48
C GLY A 184 1.29 -7.64 -21.08
N ARG A 185 0.83 -6.38 -20.95
CA ARG A 185 0.97 -5.59 -19.72
C ARG A 185 0.12 -6.12 -18.56
N GLU A 186 -1.12 -6.50 -18.82
CA GLU A 186 -2.02 -7.03 -17.79
C GLU A 186 -1.48 -8.34 -17.18
N ASN A 187 -0.95 -9.23 -18.02
CA ASN A 187 -0.30 -10.46 -17.57
C ASN A 187 0.92 -10.17 -16.69
N PHE A 188 1.74 -9.18 -17.09
CA PHE A 188 2.89 -8.75 -16.31
C PHE A 188 2.47 -8.20 -14.94
N GLU A 189 1.47 -7.32 -14.89
CA GLU A 189 0.98 -6.73 -13.63
C GLU A 189 0.39 -7.78 -12.70
N MET A 190 -0.33 -8.78 -13.22
CA MET A 190 -0.84 -9.90 -12.43
C MET A 190 0.30 -10.76 -11.87
N LEU A 191 1.28 -11.14 -12.69
CA LEU A 191 2.41 -11.96 -12.25
C LEU A 191 3.31 -11.22 -11.26
N MET A 192 3.50 -9.91 -11.43
CA MET A 192 4.22 -9.08 -10.46
C MET A 192 3.51 -9.04 -9.11
N LYS A 193 2.18 -8.85 -9.07
CA LYS A 193 1.42 -8.90 -7.81
C LYS A 193 1.57 -10.24 -7.09
N ILE A 194 1.54 -11.35 -7.83
CA ILE A 194 1.75 -12.69 -7.26
C ILE A 194 3.15 -12.82 -6.69
N LYS A 195 4.18 -12.43 -7.47
CA LYS A 195 5.58 -12.45 -7.05
C LYS A 195 5.80 -11.67 -5.74
N GLU A 196 5.38 -10.42 -5.71
CA GLU A 196 5.51 -9.54 -4.52
C GLU A 196 4.76 -10.10 -3.31
N SER A 197 3.59 -10.70 -3.51
CA SER A 197 2.82 -11.31 -2.43
C SER A 197 3.53 -12.51 -1.81
N LEU A 198 4.18 -13.35 -2.63
CA LEU A 198 4.94 -14.50 -2.14
C LEU A 198 6.19 -14.06 -1.36
N GLU A 199 6.92 -13.05 -1.84
CA GLU A 199 8.05 -12.46 -1.12
C GLU A 199 7.61 -11.87 0.24
N LEU A 200 6.44 -11.22 0.28
CA LEU A 200 5.88 -10.67 1.52
C LEU A 200 5.49 -11.77 2.53
N VAL A 201 4.94 -12.90 2.08
CA VAL A 201 4.55 -14.01 2.95
C VAL A 201 5.76 -14.58 3.70
N GLU A 202 6.94 -14.64 3.08
CA GLU A 202 8.16 -15.11 3.75
C GLU A 202 8.62 -14.19 4.90
N LEU A 203 8.20 -12.92 4.87
CA LEU A 203 8.50 -11.93 5.91
C LEU A 203 7.48 -11.95 7.06
N VAL A 204 6.35 -12.66 6.93
CA VAL A 204 5.32 -12.71 7.97
C VAL A 204 5.74 -13.69 9.08
N PRO A 205 5.71 -13.27 10.36
CA PRO A 205 6.00 -14.16 11.48
C PRO A 205 5.07 -15.39 11.50
N GLN A 206 5.65 -16.59 11.61
CA GLN A 206 4.90 -17.86 11.57
C GLN A 206 3.76 -17.94 12.59
N GLN A 207 3.96 -17.36 13.79
CA GLN A 207 2.92 -17.29 14.82
C GLN A 207 1.67 -16.53 14.35
N LEU A 208 1.85 -15.47 13.55
CA LEU A 208 0.74 -14.71 13.00
C LEU A 208 0.02 -15.54 11.92
N VAL A 209 0.77 -16.22 11.06
CA VAL A 209 0.21 -17.12 10.03
C VAL A 209 -0.64 -18.23 10.68
N GLU A 210 -0.16 -18.84 11.76
CA GLU A 210 -0.87 -19.88 12.50
C GLU A 210 -2.14 -19.34 13.16
N SER A 211 -2.10 -18.13 13.72
CA SER A 211 -3.27 -17.49 14.33
C SER A 211 -4.40 -17.26 13.31
N TYR A 212 -4.08 -16.76 12.11
CA TYR A 212 -5.02 -16.63 11.00
C TYR A 212 -5.58 -17.98 10.54
N ARG A 213 -4.74 -19.02 10.51
CA ARG A 213 -5.17 -20.39 10.15
C ARG A 213 -6.15 -20.97 11.16
N GLN A 214 -5.90 -20.78 12.45
CA GLN A 214 -6.80 -21.19 13.53
C GLN A 214 -8.12 -20.41 13.47
N GLN A 215 -8.07 -19.10 13.19
CA GLN A 215 -9.27 -18.28 13.04
C GLN A 215 -10.15 -18.74 11.87
N GLN A 216 -9.55 -19.11 10.72
CA GLN A 216 -10.30 -19.70 9.60
C GLN A 216 -10.94 -21.03 9.96
N GLN A 217 -10.24 -21.91 10.69
CA GLN A 217 -10.79 -23.20 11.13
C GLN A 217 -11.95 -23.03 12.12
N GLN A 218 -11.85 -22.05 13.03
CA GLN A 218 -12.96 -21.70 13.94
C GLN A 218 -14.18 -21.17 13.18
N PHE A 219 -13.97 -20.38 12.12
CA PHE A 219 -15.06 -19.89 11.27
C PHE A 219 -15.75 -21.04 10.52
N LEU A 220 -14.98 -22.01 10.00
CA LEU A 220 -15.52 -23.21 9.37
C LEU A 220 -16.30 -24.09 10.36
N GLN A 221 -15.80 -24.29 11.57
CA GLN A 221 -16.50 -25.07 12.60
C GLN A 221 -17.82 -24.38 13.04
N ARG A 222 -17.85 -23.04 13.11
CA ARG A 222 -19.10 -22.31 13.41
C ARG A 222 -20.17 -22.48 12.33
N GLN A 223 -19.81 -22.66 11.06
CA GLN A 223 -20.78 -22.98 10.02
C GLN A 223 -21.34 -24.40 10.14
N THR A 224 -20.54 -25.37 10.60
CA THR A 224 -21.01 -26.75 10.79
C THR A 224 -21.96 -26.92 11.98
N HIS A 225 -21.85 -26.10 13.02
CA HIS A 225 -22.75 -26.16 14.19
C HIS A 225 -24.14 -25.53 13.98
N LEU A 226 -24.36 -24.81 12.87
CA LEU A 226 -25.68 -24.26 12.51
C LEU A 226 -26.59 -25.27 11.78
N HIS A 227 -26.07 -26.46 11.43
CA HIS A 227 -26.84 -27.54 10.81
C HIS A 227 -26.84 -28.80 11.68
N SER A 228 -27.41 -28.72 12.89
CA SER A 228 -27.85 -29.91 13.63
C SER A 228 -29.34 -30.12 13.41
N PRO A 229 -29.82 -31.21 12.80
CA PRO A 229 -31.24 -31.52 12.78
C PRO A 229 -31.67 -31.97 14.18
N SER A 230 -32.58 -31.21 14.79
CA SER A 230 -33.24 -31.57 16.03
C SER A 230 -34.00 -32.89 15.87
N SER A 231 -33.69 -33.84 16.75
CA SER A 231 -34.33 -35.15 16.85
C SER A 231 -35.69 -35.01 17.54
N TYR A 232 -36.77 -35.27 16.80
CA TYR A 232 -38.06 -35.65 17.36
C TYR A 232 -38.47 -37.00 16.75
N GLY A 233 -38.92 -37.92 17.60
CA GLY A 233 -39.70 -39.10 17.19
C GLY A 233 -40.87 -39.30 18.17
N PRO A 234 -41.70 -40.34 18.02
CA PRO A 234 -42.00 -41.12 16.81
C PRO A 234 -43.52 -41.27 16.55
N VAL A 235 -43.98 -41.34 15.30
CA VAL A 235 -45.26 -42.00 14.97
C VAL A 235 -45.14 -42.75 13.62
N LEU A 236 -45.09 -44.08 13.75
CA LEU A 236 -45.58 -45.17 12.90
C LEU A 236 -45.48 -45.08 11.35
N SER A 237 -44.70 -46.01 10.77
CA SER A 237 -44.66 -46.45 9.36
C SER A 237 -45.89 -47.34 8.99
N PRO A 238 -46.07 -47.95 7.78
CA PRO A 238 -45.22 -48.05 6.56
C PRO A 238 -45.99 -47.85 5.22
N MET A 239 -45.40 -47.66 4.03
CA MET A 239 -44.74 -48.58 3.07
C MET A 239 -44.56 -47.72 1.78
N ASN A 240 -43.52 -47.78 0.93
CA ASN A 240 -43.21 -48.87 0.00
C ASN A 240 -41.91 -48.54 -0.79
N LYS A 241 -40.91 -49.42 -0.69
CA LYS A 241 -40.06 -50.00 -1.76
C LYS A 241 -39.37 -49.15 -2.86
N ILE A 242 -38.02 -49.28 -2.82
CA ILE A 242 -37.07 -49.63 -3.91
C ILE A 242 -36.24 -48.50 -4.58
N HIS A 243 -34.95 -48.52 -4.27
CA HIS A 243 -33.77 -47.98 -4.99
C HIS A 243 -33.30 -49.00 -6.06
N PRO A 244 -32.50 -48.67 -7.12
CA PRO A 244 -31.15 -48.10 -6.91
C PRO A 244 -30.51 -47.21 -8.01
N GLY A 245 -29.42 -46.54 -7.62
CA GLY A 245 -28.34 -46.02 -8.48
C GLY A 245 -28.53 -44.57 -8.92
N GLY A 246 -27.74 -43.56 -8.55
CA GLY A 246 -26.36 -43.51 -8.06
C GLY A 246 -25.50 -42.80 -9.11
N ILE A 247 -25.17 -41.52 -8.89
CA ILE A 247 -23.85 -40.91 -9.13
C ILE A 247 -23.86 -39.43 -8.71
N ASN A 248 -22.90 -39.08 -7.85
CA ASN A 248 -22.61 -37.74 -7.39
C ASN A 248 -22.15 -36.84 -8.54
N LYS A 249 -22.78 -35.67 -8.71
CA LYS A 249 -22.17 -34.51 -9.37
C LYS A 249 -22.42 -33.27 -8.50
N LEU A 250 -21.32 -32.68 -8.03
CA LEU A 250 -21.27 -31.37 -7.40
C LEU A 250 -21.77 -30.31 -8.40
N PRO A 251 -22.60 -29.32 -8.00
CA PRO A 251 -22.99 -28.23 -8.89
C PRO A 251 -21.87 -27.18 -9.00
N SER A 252 -21.62 -26.78 -10.25
CA SER A 252 -20.68 -25.75 -10.68
C SER A 252 -21.19 -24.35 -10.34
N VAL A 253 -20.31 -23.51 -9.80
CA VAL A 253 -20.52 -22.06 -9.64
C VAL A 253 -20.43 -21.42 -11.03
N ASN A 254 -21.56 -21.00 -11.59
CA ASN A 254 -21.69 -19.94 -12.60
C ASN A 254 -23.16 -19.80 -13.03
N GLN A 255 -23.86 -18.79 -12.50
CA GLN A 255 -24.99 -18.12 -13.17
C GLN A 255 -25.52 -16.95 -12.32
N LEU A 256 -24.81 -15.83 -12.39
CA LEU A 256 -25.39 -14.50 -12.18
C LEU A 256 -24.96 -13.63 -13.36
N VAL A 257 -25.58 -13.90 -14.50
CA VAL A 257 -25.62 -12.99 -15.66
C VAL A 257 -27.09 -12.70 -15.90
N GLY A 258 -27.43 -11.40 -15.88
CA GLY A 258 -28.78 -10.88 -15.95
C GLY A 258 -29.52 -11.27 -17.24
N GLN A 259 -30.84 -11.45 -17.09
CA GLN A 259 -31.78 -11.55 -18.20
C GLN A 259 -31.96 -10.18 -18.89
N PRO A 260 -32.08 -10.13 -20.23
CA PRO A 260 -32.76 -9.03 -20.92
C PRO A 260 -34.27 -9.28 -21.02
N LEU A 261 -35.05 -8.21 -20.82
CA LEU A 261 -36.50 -8.20 -20.96
C LEU A 261 -36.91 -8.22 -22.46
N GLN A 262 -37.79 -9.15 -22.85
CA GLN A 262 -38.48 -9.15 -24.15
C GLN A 262 -39.90 -8.57 -23.96
N GLN A 263 -40.21 -7.45 -24.64
CA GLN A 263 -41.58 -7.09 -25.05
C GLN A 263 -41.56 -6.40 -26.41
N GLY A 264 -42.39 -6.90 -27.33
CA GLY A 264 -42.90 -6.26 -28.55
C GLY A 264 -44.26 -6.94 -28.87
N PRO A 265 -45.09 -6.47 -29.84
CA PRO A 265 -44.75 -5.60 -30.98
C PRO A 265 -45.78 -4.47 -31.28
N GLY A 266 -45.48 -3.60 -32.27
CA GLY A 266 -46.54 -2.87 -33.02
C GLY A 266 -46.18 -1.53 -33.69
N ALA A 267 -45.84 -1.58 -34.99
CA ALA A 267 -46.08 -0.61 -36.07
C ALA A 267 -45.54 0.85 -36.04
N GLY A 268 -44.80 1.23 -37.11
CA GLY A 268 -44.35 2.60 -37.44
C GLY A 268 -45.44 3.49 -38.10
N PRO A 269 -45.13 4.53 -38.93
CA PRO A 269 -43.85 4.83 -39.59
C PRO A 269 -43.38 6.32 -39.59
N ASN A 270 -42.08 6.51 -39.90
CA ASN A 270 -41.47 7.51 -40.81
C ASN A 270 -41.76 9.03 -40.68
N LEU A 271 -40.69 9.84 -40.53
CA LEU A 271 -40.23 10.87 -41.48
C LEU A 271 -39.04 11.66 -40.88
N GLY A 272 -38.03 11.95 -41.71
CA GLY A 272 -36.78 12.64 -41.36
C GLY A 272 -36.86 14.19 -41.39
N PRO A 273 -35.78 14.88 -41.78
CA PRO A 273 -34.98 15.68 -40.84
C PRO A 273 -35.06 17.20 -41.09
N MET A 274 -34.64 17.97 -40.08
CA MET A 274 -34.06 19.33 -40.15
C MET A 274 -33.02 19.44 -39.03
#